data_AF-A0A6J6PIA6-F1
#
_entry.id   AF-A0A6J6PIA6-F1
#
_cell.length_a   1.000
_cell.length_b   1.000
_cell.length_c   1.000
_cell.angle_alpha   90.00
_cell.angle_beta   90.00
_cell.angle_gamma   90.00
#
_symmetry.space_group_name_H-M   'P 1'
#
loop_
_entity.id
_entity.type
_entity.pdbx_description
1 polymer ?
#
loop_
_entity_poly.entity_id
_entity_poly.type
_entity_poly.pdbx_seq_one_letter_code
_entity_poly.pdbx_strand_id
1 'polypeptide(L)'
;MSLAGTESACALVLRAISLDLDGELSEFGSHRLRRHLAACEECRARREQMRFLVTLVREQPDVHAEHVMPAVPPRVRRVHFGQWGGAGLRVATTTAVAICIAVGVGGATLPVPHEATDQAKTRLAFADVQHLRAERGVLGL
;
A
#
# COMPACT_ATOMS: atom_id res chain seq x y z
N MET A 1 -9.36 -12.58 25.76
CA MET A 1 -8.45 -11.46 25.41
C MET A 1 -8.43 -11.37 23.89
N SER A 2 -8.82 -10.24 23.31
CA SER A 2 -9.11 -10.09 21.88
C SER A 2 -7.82 -9.81 21.09
N LEU A 3 -7.45 -10.72 20.19
CA LEU A 3 -6.24 -10.64 19.34
C LEU A 3 -6.46 -9.80 18.06
N ALA A 4 -7.70 -9.50 17.68
CA ALA A 4 -8.00 -8.80 16.43
C ALA A 4 -7.62 -7.30 16.48
N GLY A 5 -7.62 -6.68 17.68
CA GLY A 5 -7.25 -5.27 17.82
C GLY A 5 -5.74 -5.03 17.64
N THR A 6 -4.90 -5.99 18.03
CA THR A 6 -3.44 -5.84 18.02
C THR A 6 -2.84 -5.92 16.63
N GLU A 7 -3.42 -6.71 15.72
CA GLU A 7 -2.93 -6.84 14.34
C GLU A 7 -3.02 -5.52 13.58
N SER A 8 -4.15 -4.80 13.71
CA SER A 8 -4.33 -3.49 13.09
C SER A 8 -3.35 -2.44 13.64
N ALA A 9 -3.05 -2.48 14.94
CA ALA A 9 -2.10 -1.58 15.58
C ALA A 9 -0.66 -1.87 15.12
N CYS A 10 -0.27 -3.14 15.03
CA CYS A 10 1.05 -3.53 14.53
C CYS A 10 1.25 -3.11 13.06
N ALA A 11 0.21 -3.20 12.22
CA ALA A 11 0.29 -2.74 10.83
C ALA A 11 0.56 -1.23 10.73
N LEU A 12 -0.11 -0.41 11.56
CA LEU A 12 0.15 1.04 11.63
C LEU A 12 1.56 1.34 12.14
N VAL A 13 2.06 0.56 13.09
CA VAL A 13 3.41 0.70 13.65
C VAL A 13 4.48 0.41 12.61
N LEU A 14 4.29 -0.56 11.72
CA LEU A 14 5.24 -0.82 10.64
C LEU A 14 5.44 0.38 9.73
N ARG A 15 4.35 1.07 9.39
CA ARG A 15 4.45 2.31 8.61
C ARG A 15 5.20 3.39 9.39
N ALA A 16 4.96 3.52 10.70
CA ALA A 16 5.69 4.45 11.54
C ALA A 16 7.19 4.11 11.66
N ILE A 17 7.56 2.82 11.68
CA ILE A 17 8.96 2.37 11.66
C ILE A 17 9.66 2.84 10.38
N SER A 18 9.05 2.69 9.21
CA SER A 18 9.63 3.20 7.95
C SER A 18 9.90 4.70 8.04
N LEU A 19 8.89 5.47 8.44
CA LEU A 19 9.03 6.93 8.60
C LEU A 19 10.12 7.31 9.63
N ASP A 20 10.29 6.53 10.71
CA ASP A 20 11.36 6.74 11.70
C ASP A 20 12.75 6.51 11.09
N LEU A 21 12.91 5.47 10.26
CA LEU A 21 14.18 5.15 9.58
C LEU A 21 14.57 6.20 8.52
N ASP A 22 13.57 6.82 7.90
CA ASP A 22 13.73 7.90 6.92
C ASP A 22 13.88 9.28 7.58
N GLY A 23 13.69 9.38 8.91
CA GLY A 23 13.74 10.65 9.65
C GLY A 23 12.53 11.55 9.44
N GLU A 24 11.44 11.03 8.88
CA GLU A 24 10.21 11.76 8.55
C GLU A 24 9.14 11.68 9.65
N LEU A 25 9.39 10.93 10.73
CA LEU A 25 8.43 10.76 11.81
C LEU A 25 8.44 11.96 12.78
N SER A 26 7.28 12.59 12.98
CA SER A 26 7.11 13.67 13.99
C SER A 26 7.45 13.20 15.41
N GLU A 27 7.83 14.12 16.31
CA GLU A 27 8.16 13.79 17.72
C GLU A 27 7.05 13.03 18.45
N PHE A 28 5.80 13.45 18.27
CA PHE A 28 4.63 12.77 18.84
C PHE A 28 4.50 11.34 18.29
N GLY A 29 4.75 11.16 16.99
CA GLY A 29 4.82 9.86 16.33
C GLY A 29 5.93 8.99 16.93
N SER A 30 7.13 9.52 17.10
CA SER A 30 8.26 8.80 17.71
C SER A 30 7.96 8.39 19.14
N HIS A 31 7.29 9.23 19.94
CA HIS A 31 6.87 8.86 21.29
C HIS A 31 5.86 7.69 21.29
N ARG A 32 4.85 7.72 20.39
CA ARG A 32 3.90 6.61 20.24
C ARG A 32 4.59 5.33 19.78
N LEU A 33 5.51 5.43 18.81
CA LEU A 33 6.29 4.30 18.31
C LEU A 33 7.11 3.66 19.44
N ARG A 34 7.85 4.45 20.22
CA ARG A 34 8.62 3.95 21.38
C ARG A 34 7.75 3.23 22.39
N ARG A 35 6.56 3.77 22.70
CA ARG A 35 5.61 3.12 23.62
C ARG A 35 5.15 1.76 23.10
N HIS A 36 4.88 1.62 21.80
CA HIS A 36 4.47 0.35 21.23
C HIS A 36 5.63 -0.66 21.21
N LEU A 37 6.82 -0.24 20.81
CA LEU A 37 8.02 -1.09 20.80
C LEU A 37 8.39 -1.63 22.19
N ALA A 38 8.13 -0.85 23.25
CA ALA A 38 8.31 -1.32 24.62
C ALA A 38 7.40 -2.50 24.99
N ALA A 39 6.25 -2.64 24.33
CA ALA A 39 5.24 -3.65 24.64
C ALA A 39 5.18 -4.81 23.61
N CYS A 40 5.70 -4.62 22.39
CA CYS A 40 5.59 -5.58 21.30
C CYS A 40 6.96 -6.07 20.82
N GLU A 41 7.28 -7.34 21.10
CA GLU A 41 8.52 -7.98 20.66
C GLU A 41 8.59 -8.17 19.14
N GLU A 42 7.49 -8.55 18.51
CA GLU A 42 7.44 -8.74 17.05
C GLU A 42 7.77 -7.45 16.30
N CYS A 43 7.19 -6.32 16.70
CA CYS A 43 7.50 -5.03 16.09
C CYS A 43 8.96 -4.58 16.35
N ARG A 44 9.55 -4.95 17.49
CA ARG A 44 10.98 -4.73 17.74
C ARG A 44 11.85 -5.54 16.78
N ALA A 45 11.54 -6.83 16.60
CA ALA A 45 12.26 -7.69 15.66
C ALA A 45 12.18 -7.16 14.22
N ARG A 46 10.98 -6.75 13.77
CA ARG A 46 10.78 -6.17 12.44
C ARG A 46 11.54 -4.85 12.25
N ARG A 47 11.58 -3.98 13.28
CA ARG A 47 12.39 -2.75 13.25
C ARG A 47 13.87 -3.04 13.05
N GLU A 48 14.41 -4.03 13.75
CA GLU A 48 15.83 -4.39 13.64
C GLU A 48 16.15 -4.96 12.25
N GLN A 49 15.28 -5.80 11.70
CA GLN A 49 15.41 -6.30 10.33
C GLN A 49 15.42 -5.17 9.29
N MET A 50 14.48 -4.23 9.39
CA MET A 50 14.43 -3.06 8.48
C MET A 50 15.67 -2.18 8.64
N ARG A 51 16.12 -1.94 9.87
CA ARG A 51 17.33 -1.16 10.15
C ARG A 51 18.56 -1.81 9.52
N PHE A 52 18.71 -3.12 9.67
CA PHE A 52 19.79 -3.88 9.05
C PHE A 52 19.79 -3.74 7.52
N LEU A 53 18.62 -3.90 6.88
CA LEU A 53 18.49 -3.72 5.43
C LEU A 53 18.83 -2.29 4.99
N VAL A 54 18.36 -1.27 5.70
CA VAL A 54 18.66 0.14 5.41
C VAL A 54 20.16 0.40 5.52
N THR A 55 20.83 -0.15 6.54
CA THR A 55 22.29 -0.06 6.68
C THR A 55 23.01 -0.70 5.49
N LEU A 56 22.64 -1.92 5.11
CA LEU A 56 23.25 -2.61 3.96
C LEU A 56 23.13 -1.81 2.66
N VAL A 57 21.99 -1.16 2.44
CA VAL A 57 21.76 -0.32 1.25
C VAL A 57 22.59 0.96 1.32
N ARG A 58 22.67 1.61 2.49
CA ARG A 58 23.46 2.86 2.67
C ARG A 58 24.97 2.64 2.61
N GLU A 59 25.44 1.43 2.92
CA GLU A 59 26.85 1.05 2.81
C GLU A 59 27.27 0.69 1.38
N GLN A 60 26.34 0.61 0.43
CA GLN A 60 26.71 0.39 -0.97
C GLN A 60 27.52 1.59 -1.49
N PRO A 61 28.62 1.33 -2.23
CA PRO A 61 29.35 2.41 -2.87
C PRO A 61 28.42 3.17 -3.82
N ASP A 62 28.58 4.49 -3.92
CA ASP A 62 27.88 5.29 -4.91
C ASP A 62 28.27 4.81 -6.31
N VAL A 63 27.41 3.99 -6.91
CA VAL A 63 27.59 3.54 -8.29
C VAL A 63 27.14 4.70 -9.17
N HIS A 64 28.09 5.54 -9.56
CA HIS A 64 27.84 6.51 -10.63
C HIS A 64 27.43 5.74 -11.88
N ALA A 65 26.18 5.91 -12.31
CA ALA A 65 25.69 5.33 -13.54
C ALA A 65 26.34 6.02 -14.74
N GLU A 66 27.56 5.62 -15.08
CA GLU A 66 28.23 6.06 -16.31
C GLU A 66 27.49 5.57 -17.57
N HIS A 67 26.65 4.55 -17.40
CA HIS A 67 25.83 4.02 -18.47
C HIS A 67 24.48 4.73 -18.48
N VAL A 68 24.38 5.74 -19.35
CA VAL A 68 23.10 6.31 -19.77
C VAL A 68 22.25 5.15 -20.26
N MET A 69 21.23 4.76 -19.47
CA MET A 69 20.23 3.83 -19.95
C MET A 69 19.69 4.38 -21.28
N PRO A 70 19.79 3.62 -22.39
CA PRO A 70 19.24 4.09 -23.66
C PRO A 70 17.77 4.42 -23.42
N ALA A 71 17.36 5.61 -23.83
CA ALA A 71 16.00 6.10 -23.65
C ALA A 71 15.04 5.00 -24.07
N VAL A 72 14.25 4.49 -23.10
CA VAL A 72 13.24 3.48 -23.39
C VAL A 72 12.31 4.11 -24.42
N PRO A 73 12.22 3.58 -25.65
CA PRO A 73 11.38 4.20 -26.66
C PRO A 73 9.96 4.25 -26.11
N PRO A 74 9.22 5.36 -26.30
CA PRO A 74 7.86 5.47 -25.83
C PRO A 74 7.10 4.26 -26.36
N ARG A 75 6.47 3.49 -25.46
CA ARG A 75 5.55 2.42 -25.85
C ARG A 75 4.48 3.08 -26.71
N VAL A 76 4.61 2.93 -28.03
CA VAL A 76 3.58 3.34 -28.98
C VAL A 76 2.33 2.57 -28.61
N ARG A 77 1.44 3.26 -27.87
CA ARG A 77 0.10 2.78 -27.59
C ARG A 77 -0.55 2.64 -28.95
N ARG A 78 -0.66 1.40 -29.45
CA ARG A 78 -1.46 1.12 -30.65
C ARG A 78 -2.88 1.56 -30.31
N VAL A 79 -3.22 2.77 -30.72
CA VAL A 79 -4.59 3.24 -30.74
C VAL A 79 -5.24 2.35 -31.79
N HIS A 80 -6.04 1.39 -31.34
CA HIS A 80 -6.83 0.57 -32.25
C HIS A 80 -7.73 1.53 -33.03
N PHE A 81 -7.37 1.73 -34.31
CA PHE A 81 -8.13 2.46 -35.32
C PHE A 81 -9.37 1.63 -35.73
N GLY A 82 -10.12 1.12 -34.74
CA GLY A 82 -11.23 0.19 -34.91
C GLY A 82 -12.59 0.78 -34.56
N GLN A 83 -12.69 2.08 -34.23
CA GLN A 83 -13.97 2.71 -33.85
C GLN A 83 -14.66 3.45 -35.00
N TRP A 84 -14.15 3.38 -36.23
CA TRP A 84 -14.77 3.98 -37.42
C TRP A 84 -15.47 2.93 -38.31
N GLY A 85 -16.11 1.94 -37.70
CA GLY A 85 -16.92 0.98 -38.43
C GLY A 85 -17.86 0.20 -37.54
N GLY A 86 -19.13 0.62 -37.53
CA GLY A 86 -20.23 -0.30 -37.22
C GLY A 86 -20.80 -0.18 -35.82
N ALA A 87 -21.93 0.52 -35.74
CA ALA A 87 -23.01 0.14 -34.86
C ALA A 87 -23.27 -1.38 -34.95
N GLY A 88 -23.25 -2.09 -33.82
CA GLY A 88 -23.64 -3.50 -33.81
C GLY A 88 -23.29 -4.23 -32.53
N LEU A 89 -24.32 -4.65 -31.81
CA LEU A 89 -24.31 -5.66 -30.74
C LEU A 89 -23.91 -5.20 -29.33
N ARG A 90 -24.90 -4.58 -28.65
CA ARG A 90 -25.12 -4.83 -27.23
C ARG A 90 -25.55 -6.30 -27.07
N VAL A 91 -24.66 -7.16 -26.55
CA VAL A 91 -25.08 -8.45 -25.99
C VAL A 91 -24.96 -8.33 -24.47
N ALA A 92 -26.11 -8.28 -23.83
CA ALA A 92 -26.27 -8.37 -22.41
C ALA A 92 -25.85 -9.77 -21.94
N THR A 93 -24.90 -9.84 -21.00
CA THR A 93 -24.62 -11.05 -20.22
C THR A 93 -24.78 -10.73 -18.75
N THR A 94 -26.05 -10.55 -18.34
CA THR A 94 -26.45 -10.77 -16.95
C THR A 94 -26.72 -12.25 -16.77
N THR A 95 -25.74 -13.01 -16.29
CA THR A 95 -26.02 -14.32 -15.69
C THR A 95 -25.60 -14.29 -14.24
N ALA A 96 -26.62 -14.25 -13.39
CA ALA A 96 -26.54 -14.48 -11.97
C ALA A 96 -25.81 -15.80 -11.69
N VAL A 97 -24.87 -15.79 -10.74
CA VAL A 97 -24.44 -17.01 -10.06
C VAL A 97 -24.85 -16.87 -8.61
N ALA A 98 -26.06 -17.36 -8.34
CA ALA A 98 -26.54 -17.65 -7.01
C ALA A 98 -26.02 -19.04 -6.59
N ILE A 99 -25.35 -19.07 -5.44
CA ILE A 99 -25.46 -20.08 -4.37
C ILE A 99 -25.05 -21.53 -4.71
N CYS A 100 -23.97 -21.98 -4.06
CA CYS A 100 -23.87 -23.33 -3.50
C CYS A 100 -23.24 -23.25 -2.09
N ILE A 101 -24.07 -23.30 -1.05
CA ILE A 101 -23.67 -23.71 0.31
C ILE A 101 -24.09 -25.18 0.47
N ALA A 102 -23.24 -25.95 1.18
CA ALA A 102 -23.38 -27.35 1.60
C ALA A 102 -22.97 -28.36 0.51
N VAL A 103 -22.01 -29.28 0.70
CA VAL A 103 -21.75 -30.18 1.84
C VAL A 103 -20.30 -30.72 1.74
N GLY A 104 -19.59 -30.81 2.87
CA GLY A 104 -18.75 -31.98 3.22
C GLY A 104 -17.30 -32.11 2.72
N VAL A 105 -16.35 -31.97 3.65
CA VAL A 105 -15.12 -32.78 3.89
C VAL A 105 -14.17 -33.10 2.72
N GLY A 106 -12.92 -32.61 2.82
CA GLY A 106 -11.73 -33.22 2.21
C GLY A 106 -10.95 -32.26 1.30
N GLY A 107 -9.71 -31.93 1.69
CA GLY A 107 -8.96 -30.80 1.16
C GLY A 107 -8.59 -30.84 -0.33
N ALA A 108 -8.59 -29.66 -0.94
CA ALA A 108 -7.60 -29.19 -1.91
C ALA A 108 -7.86 -27.69 -2.19
N THR A 109 -6.78 -27.01 -2.55
CA THR A 109 -6.51 -25.58 -2.66
C THR A 109 -7.43 -24.71 -3.53
N LEU A 110 -7.44 -23.40 -3.22
CA LEU A 110 -7.55 -22.18 -4.06
C LEU A 110 -8.72 -21.21 -3.70
N PRO A 111 -8.70 -19.93 -4.14
CA PRO A 111 -8.21 -18.78 -3.38
C PRO A 111 -9.34 -17.80 -3.03
N VAL A 112 -9.27 -17.14 -1.86
CA VAL A 112 -10.24 -16.10 -1.50
C VAL A 112 -9.68 -14.72 -1.88
N PRO A 113 -10.28 -13.97 -2.82
CA PRO A 113 -9.95 -12.58 -3.05
C PRO A 113 -10.72 -11.73 -2.04
N HIS A 114 -10.04 -11.22 -1.01
CA HIS A 114 -10.64 -10.30 -0.06
C HIS A 114 -9.74 -9.06 0.14
N GLU A 115 -9.53 -8.28 -0.93
CA GLU A 115 -8.76 -7.02 -0.87
C GLU A 115 -9.37 -5.88 -1.70
N ALA A 116 -10.70 -5.70 -1.68
CA ALA A 116 -11.33 -4.61 -2.47
C ALA A 116 -12.12 -3.57 -1.67
N THR A 117 -12.39 -3.78 -0.37
CA THR A 117 -13.30 -2.89 0.38
C THR A 117 -12.63 -1.99 1.41
N ASP A 118 -11.34 -2.19 1.73
CA ASP A 118 -10.64 -1.37 2.76
C ASP A 118 -9.83 -0.18 2.18
N GLN A 119 -9.50 -0.20 0.88
CA GLN A 119 -8.86 0.94 0.21
C GLN A 119 -9.78 2.16 0.03
N ALA A 120 -11.10 1.98 0.05
CA ALA A 120 -12.05 3.08 -0.09
C ALA A 120 -12.10 3.99 1.16
N LYS A 121 -11.95 3.41 2.35
CA LYS A 121 -11.94 4.18 3.61
C LYS A 121 -10.64 4.93 3.83
N THR A 122 -9.51 4.36 3.41
CA THR A 122 -8.20 5.05 3.52
C THR A 122 -8.07 6.21 2.54
N ARG A 123 -8.74 6.18 1.38
CA ARG A 123 -8.77 7.34 0.46
C ARG A 123 -9.59 8.52 1.00
N LEU A 124 -10.68 8.27 1.71
CA LEU A 124 -11.51 9.34 2.29
C LEU A 124 -10.80 10.04 3.47
N ALA A 125 -10.01 9.32 4.27
CA ALA A 125 -9.22 9.91 5.35
C ALA A 125 -8.02 10.74 4.84
N PHE A 126 -7.50 10.46 3.63
CA PHE A 126 -6.38 11.19 3.04
C PHE A 126 -6.79 12.48 2.31
N ALA A 127 -8.01 12.56 1.78
CA ALA A 127 -8.53 13.79 1.17
C ALA A 127 -8.67 14.93 2.20
N ASP A 128 -9.04 14.60 3.44
CA ASP A 128 -9.29 15.57 4.51
C ASP A 128 -7.98 16.23 5.01
N VAL A 129 -6.88 15.47 5.05
CA VAL A 129 -5.57 15.98 5.49
C VAL A 129 -4.90 16.87 4.43
N GLN A 130 -5.13 16.64 3.14
CA GLN A 130 -4.62 17.51 2.09
C GLN A 130 -5.35 18.87 2.04
N HIS A 131 -6.65 18.90 2.33
CA HIS A 131 -7.41 20.16 2.40
C HIS A 131 -6.89 21.10 3.51
N LEU A 132 -6.56 20.55 4.69
CA LEU A 132 -6.02 21.33 5.80
C LEU A 132 -4.60 21.90 5.56
N ARG A 133 -3.83 21.32 4.63
CA ARG A 133 -2.49 21.83 4.27
C ARG A 133 -2.56 22.95 3.22
N ALA A 134 -3.59 22.97 2.38
CA ALA A 134 -3.82 24.04 1.42
C ALA A 134 -4.23 25.36 2.10
N GLU A 135 -5.03 25.30 3.16
CA GLU A 135 -5.52 26.52 3.85
C GLU A 135 -4.43 27.22 4.69
N ARG A 136 -3.44 26.48 5.19
CA ARG A 136 -2.34 27.07 5.98
C ARG A 136 -1.22 27.70 5.14
N GLY A 137 -1.17 27.42 3.83
CA GLY A 137 -0.21 28.05 2.93
C GLY A 137 -0.58 29.49 2.50
N VAL A 138 -1.82 29.91 2.73
CA VAL A 138 -2.36 31.19 2.21
C VAL A 138 -2.28 32.33 3.25
N LEU A 139 -2.09 32.02 4.53
CA LEU A 139 -2.03 33.02 5.62
C LEU A 139 -0.60 33.41 6.05
N GLY A 140 0.41 33.02 5.26
CA GLY A 140 1.84 33.23 5.56
C GLY A 140 2.54 34.18 4.59
N LEU A 141 1.85 35.21 4.09
CA LEU A 141 2.44 36.35 3.37
C LEU A 141 2.15 37.65 4.13
#